data_AF-C0B640-F1
#
_entry.id   AF-C0B640-F1
#
_cell.length_a   1.000
_cell.length_b   1.000
_cell.length_c   1.000
_cell.angle_alpha   90.00
_cell.angle_beta   90.00
_cell.angle_gamma   90.00
#
_symmetry.space_group_name_H-M   'P 1'
#
loop_
_entity.id
_entity.type
_entity.pdbx_description
1 polymer ?
#
loop_
_entity_poly.entity_id
_entity_poly.type
_entity_poly.pdbx_seq_one_letter_code
_entity_poly.pdbx_strand_id
1 'polypeptide(L)'
;MERAGNEELTEDTEKKGLGTPATRAAIIEKLIQSGFVKREKKNLVPTDDGNVLITVLPDEIKSPKMTAEWEMALNHIAQNTETADEFLNGITELMQELVARYQGISEEKKEQFQGKAKGEVIGKCPRCGADVREGKVNFYCSDRNCAFTLWKNDKFLASQGKKMDKVAAKKFLSKEKIHYKDLVSRKTGRQYEATVEMVDPGEGNVQFNLSFPQR
;
A
#
# COMPACT_ATOMS: atom_id res chain seq x y z
N MET A 1 -3.18 -17.84 10.88
CA MET A 1 -4.28 -17.79 9.88
C MET A 1 -5.10 -19.06 9.88
N GLU A 2 -4.49 -20.25 9.86
CA GLU A 2 -5.20 -21.54 9.72
C GLU A 2 -6.11 -21.91 10.90
N ARG A 3 -5.95 -21.24 12.05
CA ARG A 3 -6.77 -21.43 13.26
C ARG A 3 -7.38 -20.12 13.77
N ALA A 4 -7.24 -19.03 13.02
CA ALA A 4 -7.69 -17.72 13.49
C ALA A 4 -9.21 -17.69 13.59
N GLY A 5 -9.74 -17.27 14.75
CA GLY A 5 -11.17 -17.21 15.01
C GLY A 5 -11.82 -18.55 15.38
N ASN A 6 -11.09 -19.68 15.36
CA ASN A 6 -11.69 -21.00 15.61
C ASN A 6 -12.37 -21.17 16.98
N GLU A 7 -12.01 -20.35 17.97
CA GLU A 7 -12.62 -20.32 19.31
C GLU A 7 -13.90 -19.46 19.37
N GLU A 8 -14.11 -18.57 18.40
CA GLU A 8 -15.22 -17.61 18.33
C GLU A 8 -16.34 -18.06 17.37
N LEU A 9 -16.17 -19.21 16.70
CA LEU A 9 -17.06 -19.74 15.67
C LEU A 9 -18.01 -20.82 16.21
N THR A 10 -19.23 -20.88 15.67
CA THR A 10 -20.22 -21.91 15.99
C THR A 10 -19.80 -23.27 15.42
N GLU A 11 -20.42 -24.37 15.90
CA GLU A 11 -20.10 -25.72 15.42
C GLU A 11 -20.39 -25.92 13.93
N ASP A 12 -21.33 -25.16 13.37
CA ASP A 12 -21.73 -25.22 11.96
C ASP A 12 -20.77 -24.49 11.01
N THR A 13 -19.81 -23.70 11.53
CA THR A 13 -18.82 -23.01 10.69
C THR A 13 -17.67 -23.95 10.33
N GLU A 14 -17.38 -24.10 9.03
CA GLU A 14 -16.24 -24.87 8.56
C GLU A 14 -14.92 -24.23 9.07
N LYS A 15 -14.25 -24.87 10.03
CA LYS A 15 -13.06 -24.37 10.74
C LYS A 15 -11.78 -24.42 9.91
N LYS A 16 -11.78 -23.82 8.72
CA LYS A 16 -10.60 -23.80 7.83
C LYS A 16 -9.64 -22.63 8.10
N GLY A 17 -9.96 -21.73 9.01
CA GLY A 17 -9.20 -20.48 9.23
C GLY A 17 -9.33 -19.53 8.05
N LEU A 18 -8.64 -18.38 8.12
CA LEU A 18 -8.84 -17.29 7.14
C LEU A 18 -8.17 -17.57 5.80
N GLY A 19 -8.94 -17.48 4.71
CA GLY A 19 -8.50 -17.64 3.33
C GLY A 19 -8.04 -19.06 2.95
N THR A 20 -7.67 -19.23 1.68
CA THR A 20 -7.09 -20.45 1.09
C THR A 20 -5.55 -20.42 1.12
N PRO A 21 -4.84 -21.56 0.97
CA PRO A 21 -3.37 -21.57 0.95
C PRO A 21 -2.74 -20.55 -0.03
N ALA A 22 -3.32 -20.42 -1.23
CA ALA A 22 -2.85 -19.48 -2.25
C ALA A 22 -3.02 -18.01 -1.83
N THR A 23 -4.19 -17.66 -1.28
CA THR A 23 -4.49 -16.28 -0.86
C THR A 23 -3.72 -15.89 0.41
N ARG A 24 -3.50 -16.83 1.34
CA ARG A 24 -2.68 -16.63 2.55
C ARG A 24 -1.26 -16.19 2.21
N ALA A 25 -0.59 -16.88 1.28
CA ALA A 25 0.75 -16.52 0.85
C ALA A 25 0.80 -15.10 0.27
N ALA A 26 -0.17 -14.76 -0.59
CA ALA A 26 -0.28 -13.44 -1.20
C ALA A 26 -0.54 -12.33 -0.15
N ILE A 27 -1.39 -12.59 0.85
CA ILE A 27 -1.68 -11.65 1.94
C ILE A 27 -0.42 -11.39 2.78
N ILE A 28 0.34 -12.44 3.13
CA ILE A 28 1.59 -12.31 3.89
C ILE A 28 2.60 -11.43 3.14
N GLU A 29 2.81 -11.69 1.84
CA GLU A 29 3.71 -10.86 1.03
C GLU A 29 3.23 -9.41 0.95
N LYS A 30 1.92 -9.19 0.79
CA LYS A 30 1.34 -7.84 0.78
C LYS A 30 1.59 -7.10 2.09
N LEU A 31 1.45 -7.75 3.25
CA LEU A 31 1.73 -7.16 4.56
C LEU A 31 3.21 -6.78 4.72
N ILE A 32 4.12 -7.62 4.21
CA ILE A 32 5.57 -7.35 4.22
C ILE A 32 5.91 -6.15 3.33
N GLN A 33 5.40 -6.16 2.10
CA GLN A 33 5.58 -5.10 1.11
C GLN A 33 5.01 -3.78 1.62
N SER A 34 3.84 -3.80 2.27
CA SER A 34 3.18 -2.60 2.81
C SER A 34 3.84 -2.07 4.08
N GLY A 35 4.71 -2.85 4.72
CA GLY A 35 5.51 -2.39 5.86
C GLY A 35 4.97 -2.76 7.24
N PHE A 36 3.82 -3.41 7.35
CA PHE A 36 3.19 -3.78 8.63
C PHE A 36 3.80 -5.02 9.28
N VAL A 37 4.44 -5.89 8.49
CA VAL A 37 5.13 -7.10 8.96
C VAL A 37 6.56 -7.12 8.42
N LYS A 38 7.47 -7.71 9.18
CA LYS A 38 8.85 -8.00 8.75
C LYS A 38 9.20 -9.47 8.98
N ARG A 39 10.12 -9.98 8.16
CA ARG A 39 10.75 -11.28 8.33
C ARG A 39 11.96 -11.13 9.25
N GLU A 40 11.94 -11.82 10.38
CA GLU A 40 13.09 -11.95 11.28
C GLU A 40 13.47 -13.42 11.37
N LYS A 41 14.55 -13.81 10.67
CA LYS A 41 14.94 -15.22 10.49
C LYS A 41 13.78 -16.03 9.89
N LYS A 42 13.24 -16.98 10.66
CA LYS A 42 12.10 -17.84 10.28
C LYS A 42 10.75 -17.31 10.79
N ASN A 43 10.74 -16.16 11.45
CA ASN A 43 9.55 -15.60 12.09
C ASN A 43 9.00 -14.41 11.30
N LEU A 44 7.68 -14.23 11.37
CA LEU A 44 6.99 -13.00 10.96
C LEU A 44 6.69 -12.20 12.21
N VAL A 45 7.15 -10.94 12.25
CA VAL A 45 7.01 -10.06 13.42
C VAL A 45 6.32 -8.76 12.97
N PRO A 46 5.33 -8.25 13.71
CA PRO A 46 4.73 -6.95 13.40
C PRO A 46 5.76 -5.84 13.52
N THR A 47 5.62 -4.79 12.72
CA THR A 47 6.37 -3.54 12.89
C THR A 47 5.66 -2.61 13.86
N ASP A 48 6.32 -1.53 14.28
CA ASP A 48 5.69 -0.46 15.07
C ASP A 48 4.40 0.03 14.36
N ASP A 49 4.48 0.28 13.04
CA ASP A 49 3.33 0.68 12.22
C ASP A 49 2.23 -0.39 12.17
N GLY A 50 2.59 -1.68 12.13
CA GLY A 50 1.64 -2.79 12.17
C GLY A 50 0.88 -2.86 13.51
N ASN A 51 1.59 -2.62 14.62
CA ASN A 51 0.99 -2.56 15.95
C ASN A 51 0.08 -1.34 16.12
N VAL A 52 0.44 -0.20 15.56
CA VAL A 52 -0.42 0.99 15.59
C VAL A 52 -1.64 0.81 14.68
N LEU A 53 -1.49 0.18 13.52
CA LEU A 53 -2.62 -0.06 12.63
C LEU A 53 -3.74 -0.84 13.33
N ILE A 54 -3.41 -1.92 14.04
CA ILE A 54 -4.43 -2.75 14.69
C ILE A 54 -5.16 -2.04 15.84
N THR A 55 -4.55 -1.02 16.46
CA THR A 55 -5.18 -0.25 17.56
C THR A 55 -6.15 0.81 17.05
N VAL A 56 -6.02 1.25 15.79
CA VAL A 56 -6.90 2.28 15.22
C VAL A 56 -8.06 1.72 14.41
N LEU A 57 -7.96 0.49 13.92
CA LEU A 57 -9.04 -0.14 13.14
C LEU A 57 -10.22 -0.50 14.06
N PRO A 58 -11.47 -0.31 13.58
CA PRO A 58 -12.69 -0.81 14.22
C PRO A 58 -12.57 -2.29 14.59
N ASP A 59 -13.14 -2.69 15.72
CA ASP A 59 -13.10 -4.07 16.24
C ASP A 59 -13.79 -5.06 15.30
N GLU A 60 -14.84 -4.61 14.63
CA GLU A 60 -15.61 -5.40 13.66
C GLU A 60 -14.73 -5.85 12.50
N ILE A 61 -14.02 -4.92 11.85
CA ILE A 61 -13.29 -5.23 10.60
C ILE A 61 -11.97 -5.96 10.81
N LYS A 62 -11.47 -6.02 12.06
CA LYS A 62 -10.31 -6.86 12.44
C LYS A 62 -10.72 -8.18 13.09
N SER A 63 -12.02 -8.47 13.15
CA SER A 63 -12.55 -9.71 13.70
C SER A 63 -12.29 -10.90 12.76
N PRO A 64 -11.63 -11.97 13.23
CA PRO A 64 -11.50 -13.19 12.46
C PRO A 64 -12.87 -13.88 12.28
N LYS A 65 -13.79 -13.73 13.23
CA LYS A 65 -15.16 -14.25 13.13
C LYS A 65 -15.91 -13.64 11.95
N MET A 66 -15.95 -12.31 11.86
CA MET A 66 -16.62 -11.61 10.75
C MET A 66 -16.04 -12.02 9.39
N THR A 67 -14.72 -12.22 9.32
CA THR A 67 -14.07 -12.69 8.09
C THR A 67 -14.54 -14.10 7.71
N ALA A 68 -14.72 -14.99 8.69
CA ALA A 68 -15.23 -16.34 8.44
C ALA A 68 -16.71 -16.35 8.03
N GLU A 69 -17.54 -15.50 8.65
CA GLU A 69 -18.94 -15.32 8.26
C GLU A 69 -19.06 -14.87 6.79
N TRP A 70 -18.19 -13.98 6.33
CA TRP A 70 -18.15 -13.57 4.92
C TRP A 70 -17.72 -14.70 3.98
N GLU A 71 -16.71 -15.51 4.36
CA GLU A 71 -16.31 -16.68 3.58
C GLU A 71 -17.45 -17.72 3.49
N MET A 72 -18.26 -17.88 4.54
CA MET A 72 -19.47 -18.72 4.50
C MET A 72 -20.52 -18.16 3.55
N ALA A 73 -20.82 -16.86 3.61
CA ALA A 73 -21.76 -16.21 2.69
C ALA A 73 -21.30 -16.36 1.22
N LEU A 74 -20.00 -16.21 0.94
CA LEU A 74 -19.44 -16.44 -0.39
C LEU A 74 -19.63 -17.90 -0.86
N ASN A 75 -19.54 -18.88 0.05
CA ASN A 75 -19.85 -20.27 -0.27
C ASN A 75 -21.35 -20.50 -0.53
N HIS A 76 -22.24 -19.87 0.24
CA HIS A 76 -23.68 -19.93 0.00
C HIS A 76 -24.05 -19.34 -1.36
N ILE A 77 -23.43 -18.22 -1.75
CA ILE A 77 -23.58 -17.63 -3.09
C ILE A 77 -23.11 -18.61 -4.17
N ALA A 78 -21.95 -19.26 -3.98
CA ALA A 78 -21.47 -20.26 -4.92
C ALA A 78 -22.40 -21.48 -5.05
N GLN A 79 -23.16 -21.79 -4.01
CA GLN A 79 -24.17 -22.85 -3.96
C GLN A 79 -25.57 -22.38 -4.39
N ASN A 80 -25.75 -21.11 -4.72
CA ASN A 80 -27.03 -20.45 -5.03
C ASN A 80 -28.06 -20.50 -3.87
N THR A 81 -27.60 -20.53 -2.62
CA THR A 81 -28.46 -20.47 -1.43
C THR A 81 -28.59 -19.06 -0.83
N GLU A 82 -27.73 -18.13 -1.24
CA GLU A 82 -27.81 -16.69 -0.97
C GLU A 82 -27.50 -15.91 -2.26
N THR A 83 -27.97 -14.67 -2.37
CA THR A 83 -27.68 -13.84 -3.55
C THR A 83 -26.49 -12.91 -3.33
N ALA A 84 -25.74 -12.64 -4.41
CA ALA A 84 -24.63 -11.68 -4.36
C ALA A 84 -25.12 -10.25 -4.02
N ASP A 85 -26.32 -9.88 -4.47
CA ASP A 85 -26.88 -8.55 -4.22
C ASP A 85 -27.19 -8.33 -2.73
N GLU A 86 -27.80 -9.31 -2.06
CA GLU A 86 -28.06 -9.25 -0.61
C GLU A 86 -26.75 -9.11 0.19
N PHE A 87 -25.73 -9.89 -0.16
CA PHE A 87 -24.43 -9.83 0.49
C PHE A 87 -23.75 -8.46 0.30
N LEU A 88 -23.75 -7.92 -0.92
CA LEU A 88 -23.16 -6.61 -1.22
C LEU A 88 -23.92 -5.44 -0.57
N ASN A 89 -25.24 -5.55 -0.46
CA ASN A 89 -26.05 -4.57 0.26
C ASN A 89 -25.66 -4.54 1.75
N GLY A 90 -25.53 -5.70 2.40
CA GLY A 90 -25.07 -5.79 3.79
C GLY A 90 -23.67 -5.20 4.02
N ILE A 91 -22.74 -5.42 3.09
CA ILE A 91 -21.41 -4.77 3.14
C ILE A 91 -21.54 -3.24 3.03
N THR A 92 -22.41 -2.76 2.14
CA THR A 92 -22.59 -1.32 1.91
C THR A 92 -23.16 -0.64 3.15
N GLU A 93 -24.17 -1.25 3.79
CA GLU A 93 -24.75 -0.75 5.04
C GLU A 93 -23.72 -0.70 6.16
N LEU A 94 -22.95 -1.78 6.37
CA LEU A 94 -21.87 -1.80 7.35
C LEU A 94 -20.83 -0.70 7.10
N MET A 95 -20.44 -0.49 5.83
CA MET A 95 -19.48 0.56 5.48
C MET A 95 -20.03 1.96 5.77
N GLN A 96 -21.31 2.21 5.49
CA GLN A 96 -21.96 3.48 5.83
C GLN A 96 -21.97 3.72 7.35
N GLU A 97 -22.30 2.70 8.13
CA GLU A 97 -22.27 2.77 9.59
C GLU A 97 -20.87 3.05 10.14
N LEU A 98 -19.86 2.33 9.64
CA LEU A 98 -18.48 2.51 10.06
C LEU A 98 -17.98 3.92 9.73
N VAL A 99 -18.24 4.42 8.52
CA VAL A 99 -17.85 5.78 8.13
C VAL A 99 -18.58 6.83 8.98
N ALA A 100 -19.87 6.63 9.28
CA ALA A 100 -20.63 7.52 10.14
C ALA A 100 -20.16 7.49 11.61
N ARG A 101 -19.74 6.33 12.11
CA ARG A 101 -19.31 6.15 13.50
C ARG A 101 -17.87 6.62 13.73
N TYR A 102 -17.00 6.38 12.76
CA TYR A 102 -15.57 6.71 12.83
C TYR A 102 -15.28 7.97 11.99
N GLN A 103 -15.90 9.11 12.35
CA GLN A 103 -15.66 10.41 11.70
C GLN A 103 -14.33 11.02 12.14
N GLY A 104 -13.24 10.44 11.65
CA GLY A 104 -11.90 10.92 11.90
C GLY A 104 -11.21 10.21 13.07
N ILE A 105 -9.89 10.16 12.97
CA ILE A 105 -9.01 9.61 13.99
C ILE A 105 -8.66 10.75 14.96
N SER A 106 -8.72 10.51 16.28
CA SER A 106 -8.30 11.52 17.26
C SER A 106 -6.85 11.95 17.03
N GLU A 107 -6.48 13.18 17.40
CA GLU A 107 -5.09 13.64 17.24
C GLU A 107 -4.10 12.72 17.97
N GLU A 108 -4.47 12.20 19.14
CA GLU A 108 -3.70 11.20 19.90
C GLU A 108 -3.46 9.91 19.08
N LYS A 109 -4.48 9.38 18.41
CA LYS A 109 -4.33 8.21 17.54
C LYS A 109 -3.58 8.54 16.25
N LYS A 110 -3.70 9.77 15.73
CA LYS A 110 -2.88 10.25 14.61
C LYS A 110 -1.41 10.36 15.01
N GLU A 111 -1.12 10.71 16.26
CA GLU A 111 0.21 10.76 16.88
C GLU A 111 0.84 9.39 17.05
N GLN A 112 0.04 8.34 17.26
CA GLN A 112 0.56 6.96 17.28
C GLN A 112 1.21 6.58 15.94
N PHE A 113 0.68 7.07 14.81
CA PHE A 113 1.34 6.98 13.49
C PHE A 113 2.44 8.03 13.27
N GLN A 114 2.54 9.07 14.10
CA GLN A 114 3.63 10.05 14.06
C GLN A 114 4.93 9.50 14.61
N GLY A 115 4.91 8.29 15.17
CA GLY A 115 6.05 7.50 15.58
C GLY A 115 6.97 7.09 14.43
N LYS A 116 7.32 8.01 13.51
CA LYS A 116 8.68 8.39 13.10
C LYS A 116 8.65 8.92 11.66
N ALA A 117 8.51 10.25 11.51
CA ALA A 117 9.12 10.95 10.38
C ALA A 117 10.67 10.90 10.47
N LYS A 118 11.25 9.69 10.63
CA LYS A 118 12.70 9.44 10.74
C LYS A 118 13.37 9.23 9.39
N GLY A 119 12.60 9.23 8.31
CA GLY A 119 13.16 9.21 6.97
C GLY A 119 14.15 10.35 6.78
N GLU A 120 15.32 10.03 6.24
CA GLU A 120 16.29 11.06 5.83
C GLU A 120 15.59 12.06 4.91
N VAL A 121 15.90 13.33 5.07
CA VAL A 121 15.44 14.38 4.15
C VAL A 121 16.17 14.21 2.82
N ILE A 122 15.40 13.92 1.77
CA ILE A 122 15.89 13.65 0.42
C ILE A 122 15.88 14.92 -0.44
N GLY A 123 14.96 15.84 -0.19
CA GLY A 123 14.86 17.09 -0.93
C GLY A 123 13.66 17.92 -0.49
N LYS A 124 13.29 18.91 -1.31
CA LYS A 124 12.12 19.76 -1.07
C LYS A 124 10.96 19.32 -1.97
N CYS A 125 9.75 19.38 -1.44
CA CYS A 125 8.54 19.02 -2.15
C CYS A 125 8.25 20.06 -3.24
N PRO A 126 8.01 19.66 -4.50
CA PRO A 126 7.72 20.59 -5.58
C PRO A 126 6.35 21.27 -5.46
N ARG A 127 5.43 20.74 -4.64
CA ARG A 127 4.07 21.28 -4.44
C ARG A 127 3.98 22.33 -3.33
N CYS A 128 4.57 22.05 -2.17
CA CYS A 128 4.42 22.89 -0.98
C CYS A 128 5.75 23.38 -0.38
N GLY A 129 6.90 22.93 -0.88
CA GLY A 129 8.22 23.33 -0.36
C GLY A 129 8.65 22.67 0.95
N ALA A 130 7.80 21.86 1.58
CA ALA A 130 8.17 21.09 2.77
C ALA A 130 9.22 20.00 2.46
N ASP A 131 9.75 19.34 3.49
CA ASP A 131 10.75 18.28 3.30
C ASP A 131 10.12 17.04 2.66
N VAL A 132 10.83 16.43 1.72
CA VAL A 132 10.51 15.08 1.24
C VAL A 132 11.42 14.11 2.00
N ARG A 133 10.82 13.11 2.64
CA ARG A 133 11.51 12.13 3.48
C ARG A 133 11.47 10.74 2.87
N GLU A 134 12.50 9.96 3.10
CA GLU A 134 12.55 8.56 2.68
C GLU A 134 11.70 7.67 3.59
N GLY A 135 10.66 7.07 3.03
CA GLY A 135 9.89 5.99 3.64
C GLY A 135 10.38 4.61 3.21
N LYS A 136 9.76 3.56 3.77
CA LYS A 136 10.08 2.17 3.42
C LYS A 136 9.76 1.87 1.94
N VAL A 137 8.62 2.34 1.46
CA VAL A 137 8.06 2.03 0.13
C VAL A 137 8.02 3.23 -0.82
N ASN A 138 8.24 4.43 -0.31
CA ASN A 138 8.09 5.67 -1.06
C ASN A 138 9.03 6.76 -0.51
N PHE A 139 9.05 7.91 -1.19
CA PHE A 139 9.53 9.18 -0.69
C PHE A 139 8.32 10.10 -0.60
N TYR A 140 8.03 10.65 0.57
CA TYR A 140 6.77 11.34 0.85
C TYR A 140 7.01 12.73 1.38
N CYS A 141 6.07 13.64 1.11
CA CYS A 141 6.08 14.98 1.69
C CYS A 141 5.85 14.91 3.21
N SER A 142 6.61 15.68 3.98
CA SER A 142 6.44 15.78 5.43
C SER A 142 5.18 16.54 5.85
N ASP A 143 4.64 17.39 4.96
CA ASP A 143 3.36 18.05 5.18
C ASP A 143 2.20 17.09 4.87
N ARG A 144 1.40 16.76 5.89
CA ARG A 144 0.26 15.84 5.79
C ARG A 144 -0.89 16.37 4.92
N ASN A 145 -0.95 17.69 4.70
CA ASN A 145 -1.92 18.30 3.79
C ASN A 145 -1.47 18.20 2.33
N CYS A 146 -0.24 17.75 2.08
CA CYS A 146 0.33 17.60 0.75
C CYS A 146 0.45 16.12 0.36
N ALA A 147 -0.33 15.69 -0.63
CA ALA A 147 -0.35 14.31 -1.11
C ALA A 147 0.85 13.92 -2.00
N PHE A 148 1.91 14.73 -2.08
CA PHE A 148 3.07 14.44 -2.94
C PHE A 148 3.81 13.18 -2.48
N THR A 149 3.99 12.22 -3.40
CA THR A 149 4.65 10.93 -3.14
C THR A 149 5.40 10.44 -4.39
N LEU A 150 6.62 9.94 -4.21
CA LEU A 150 7.38 9.18 -5.21
C LEU A 150 7.48 7.72 -4.77
N TRP A 151 6.90 6.80 -5.52
CA TRP A 151 6.87 5.38 -5.15
C TRP A 151 8.16 4.65 -5.57
N LYS A 152 8.77 3.87 -4.66
CA LYS A 152 9.99 3.09 -4.97
C LYS A 152 9.76 2.08 -6.09
N ASN A 153 8.53 1.57 -6.20
CA ASN A 153 8.03 0.66 -7.22
C ASN A 153 7.21 1.37 -8.32
N ASP A 154 7.55 2.62 -8.64
CA ASP A 154 6.88 3.38 -9.70
C ASP A 154 6.76 2.56 -11.02
N LYS A 155 5.55 2.52 -11.58
CA LYS A 155 5.23 1.67 -12.73
C LYS A 155 5.97 2.10 -14.00
N PHE A 156 6.17 3.41 -14.20
CA PHE A 156 6.90 3.90 -15.35
C PHE A 156 8.36 3.46 -15.25
N LEU A 157 9.05 3.76 -14.16
CA LEU A 157 10.46 3.38 -13.99
C LEU A 157 10.64 1.86 -14.04
N ALA A 158 9.76 1.09 -13.40
CA ALA A 158 9.77 -0.37 -13.46
C ALA A 158 9.64 -0.87 -14.90
N SER A 159 8.76 -0.26 -15.71
CA SER A 159 8.61 -0.60 -17.13
C SER A 159 9.85 -0.31 -17.98
N GLN A 160 10.76 0.54 -17.50
CA GLN A 160 12.05 0.86 -18.13
C GLN A 160 13.22 0.07 -17.53
N GLY A 161 12.96 -0.91 -16.65
CA GLY A 161 13.99 -1.69 -15.96
C GLY A 161 14.69 -0.91 -14.84
N LYS A 162 14.08 0.17 -14.36
CA LYS A 162 14.61 1.05 -13.29
C LYS A 162 13.71 1.01 -12.06
N LYS A 163 14.20 1.57 -10.96
CA LYS A 163 13.46 1.79 -9.71
C LYS A 163 13.65 3.23 -9.25
N MET A 164 12.69 3.75 -8.50
CA MET A 164 12.91 5.01 -7.79
C MET A 164 13.75 4.72 -6.55
N ASP A 165 15.06 4.82 -6.68
CA ASP A 165 15.97 4.79 -5.54
C ASP A 165 16.23 6.20 -5.00
N LYS A 166 17.01 6.25 -3.91
CA LYS A 166 17.34 7.50 -3.23
C LYS A 166 18.10 8.47 -4.12
N VAL A 167 19.00 7.98 -4.97
CA VAL A 167 19.81 8.83 -5.86
C VAL A 167 18.90 9.45 -6.92
N ALA A 168 18.04 8.64 -7.53
CA ALA A 168 17.05 9.13 -8.49
C ALA A 168 16.09 10.14 -7.85
N ALA A 169 15.57 9.85 -6.66
CA ALA A 169 14.68 10.76 -5.93
C ALA A 169 15.36 12.11 -5.63
N LYS A 170 16.61 12.13 -5.16
CA LYS A 170 17.36 13.38 -4.92
C LYS A 170 17.47 14.22 -6.19
N LYS A 171 17.85 13.61 -7.31
CA LYS A 171 18.00 14.30 -8.60
C LYS A 171 16.66 14.86 -9.12
N PHE A 172 15.61 14.05 -9.09
CA PHE A 172 14.30 14.54 -9.55
C PHE A 172 13.76 15.67 -8.68
N LEU A 173 13.98 15.63 -7.36
CA LEU A 173 13.57 16.70 -6.44
C LEU A 173 14.40 17.98 -6.59
N SER A 174 15.66 17.89 -7.03
CA SER A 174 16.46 19.07 -7.43
C SER A 174 16.11 19.60 -8.83
N LYS A 175 15.03 19.08 -9.46
CA LYS A 175 14.61 19.37 -10.83
C LYS A 175 15.65 19.01 -11.89
N GLU A 176 16.56 18.11 -11.57
CA GLU A 176 17.51 17.56 -12.54
C GLU A 176 16.82 16.50 -13.41
N LYS A 177 17.29 16.42 -14.66
CA LYS A 177 16.96 15.31 -15.57
C LYS A 177 18.00 14.21 -15.40
N ILE A 178 17.58 12.96 -15.43
CA ILE A 178 18.48 11.82 -15.30
C ILE A 178 18.69 11.19 -16.66
N HIS A 179 19.93 11.22 -17.12
CA HIS A 179 20.34 10.53 -18.33
C HIS A 179 20.67 9.06 -18.02
N TYR A 180 19.94 8.14 -18.64
CA TYR A 180 20.13 6.69 -18.51
C TYR A 180 20.61 6.11 -19.84
N LYS A 181 21.64 5.27 -19.79
CA LYS A 181 22.21 4.60 -20.97
C LYS A 181 21.66 3.19 -21.21
N ASP A 182 20.85 2.71 -20.29
CA ASP A 182 20.48 1.31 -20.13
C ASP A 182 18.99 1.15 -19.75
N LEU A 183 18.11 2.01 -20.29
CA LEU A 183 16.67 1.83 -20.17
C LEU A 183 16.23 0.65 -21.04
N VAL A 184 15.20 -0.08 -20.61
CA VAL A 184 14.70 -1.27 -21.32
C VAL A 184 13.41 -0.96 -22.07
N SER A 185 13.38 -1.24 -23.37
CA SER A 185 12.16 -1.12 -24.17
C SER A 185 11.21 -2.27 -23.88
N ARG A 186 10.00 -1.98 -23.40
CA ARG A 186 8.95 -3.00 -23.20
C ARG A 186 8.53 -3.71 -24.50
N LYS A 187 8.65 -3.02 -25.64
CA LYS A 187 8.24 -3.57 -26.95
C LYS A 187 9.26 -4.56 -27.51
N THR A 188 10.55 -4.30 -27.30
CA THR A 188 11.62 -5.03 -28.00
C THR A 188 12.59 -5.74 -27.06
N GLY A 189 12.51 -5.49 -25.75
CA GLY A 189 13.46 -5.97 -24.75
C GLY A 189 14.86 -5.37 -24.85
N ARG A 190 15.13 -4.51 -25.84
CA ARG A 190 16.45 -3.93 -26.09
C ARG A 190 16.70 -2.74 -25.17
N GLN A 191 17.98 -2.56 -24.83
CA GLN A 191 18.43 -1.37 -24.11
C GLN A 191 18.47 -0.15 -25.04
N TYR A 192 18.20 1.02 -24.47
CA TYR A 192 18.31 2.29 -25.14
C TYR A 192 18.70 3.40 -24.17
N GLU A 193 19.24 4.47 -24.73
CA GLU A 193 19.63 5.66 -23.99
C GLU A 193 18.56 6.74 -24.11
N ALA A 194 18.18 7.34 -22.98
CA ALA A 194 17.31 8.51 -22.94
C ALA A 194 17.48 9.29 -21.64
N THR A 195 17.09 10.55 -21.69
CA THR A 195 16.99 11.43 -20.53
C THR A 195 15.56 11.45 -20.01
N VAL A 196 15.40 11.10 -18.73
CA VAL A 196 14.13 11.08 -18.00
C VAL A 196 13.98 12.37 -17.20
N GLU A 197 12.83 13.01 -17.31
CA GLU A 197 12.44 14.19 -16.54
C GLU A 197 11.17 13.89 -15.75
N MET A 198 11.16 14.23 -14.45
CA MET A 198 9.96 14.14 -13.62
C MET A 198 9.11 15.40 -13.82
N VAL A 199 7.81 15.20 -14.04
CA VAL A 199 6.81 16.26 -14.13
C VAL A 199 5.80 16.06 -13.01
N ASP A 200 5.63 17.07 -12.17
CA ASP A 200 4.60 17.07 -11.13
C ASP A 200 3.39 17.89 -11.61
N PRO A 201 2.21 17.27 -11.82
CA PRO A 201 1.02 17.98 -12.29
C PRO A 201 0.29 18.75 -11.18
N GLY A 202 0.80 18.78 -9.95
CA GLY A 202 0.18 19.43 -8.79
C GLY A 202 -0.81 18.54 -8.02
N GLU A 203 -1.40 17.54 -8.66
CA GLU A 203 -2.32 16.58 -8.04
C GLU A 203 -2.03 15.13 -8.48
N GLY A 204 -2.48 14.14 -7.71
CA GLY A 204 -2.23 12.73 -8.05
C GLY A 204 -0.75 12.34 -8.05
N ASN A 205 -0.39 11.38 -8.92
CA ASN A 205 0.98 10.85 -9.03
C ASN A 205 1.83 11.69 -10.00
N VAL A 206 3.15 11.73 -9.76
CA VAL A 206 4.09 12.33 -10.71
C VAL A 206 4.12 11.57 -12.04
N GLN A 207 4.50 12.27 -13.09
CA GLN A 207 4.68 11.74 -14.43
C GLN A 207 6.15 11.82 -14.85
N PHE A 208 6.51 11.09 -15.91
CA PHE A 208 7.86 11.09 -16.44
C PHE A 208 7.86 11.28 -17.95
N ASN A 209 8.67 12.22 -18.42
CA ASN A 209 8.90 12.46 -19.84
C ASN A 209 10.25 11.87 -20.26
N LEU A 210 10.28 11.31 -21.47
CA LEU A 210 11.50 10.81 -22.11
C LEU A 210 11.94 11.76 -23.22
N SER A 211 13.23 12.08 -23.23
CA SER A 211 13.88 12.79 -24.33
C SER A 211 15.08 11.98 -24.81
N PHE A 212 15.19 11.82 -26.12
CA PHE A 212 16.25 11.02 -26.73
C PHE A 212 17.36 11.94 -27.25
N PRO A 213 18.63 11.55 -27.13
CA PRO A 213 19.73 12.32 -27.71
C PRO A 213 19.51 12.50 -29.22
N GLN A 214 19.77 13.70 -29.73
CA GLN A 214 19.78 13.96 -31.17
C GLN A 214 20.93 13.18 -31.80
N ARG A 215 20.63 12.47 -32.90
CA ARG A 215 21.61 11.70 -33.67
C ARG A 215 22.44 12.59 -34.57
#